data_AF-A0A810NRV3-F1
#
_entry.id   AF-A0A810NRV3-F1
#
_cell.length_a   1.000
_cell.length_b   1.000
_cell.length_c   1.000
_cell.angle_alpha   90.00
_cell.angle_beta   90.00
_cell.angle_gamma   90.00
#
_symmetry.space_group_name_H-M   'P 1'
#
loop_
_entity.id
_entity.type
_entity.pdbx_description
1 polymer ?
#
loop_
_entity_poly.entity_id
_entity_poly.type
_entity_poly.pdbx_seq_one_letter_code
_entity_poly.pdbx_strand_id
1 'polypeptide(L)'
;MAIWSRTAAVALAAALLAGALPAPAHAAGNGRWAVTPTPPANPGPAPRQYFFLESPPGQTVIDSVRVANLTDKPMTLRLYGADAFNTSSDGGFGLRPESERQQGIGAWTRLGLADVVVPAKRQADIPFTITVPANATPGDHVGGVVAAEAAPSGQLDSGGLAVGVTHAVAARVYLRVSGPTVPGLAVTELTADRAQLAYDLANTGNTHLLPDVAVTASGLFGHRVTAAGPGSRLDLVPGARTRLRAALAGVWPVDIVTTTVTVTAEGGVRATSSTTALVGVWPALAVLALLLAVAAVLLRRRRRARMPRPRGLA
;
A
#
# COMPACT_ATOMS: atom_id res chain seq x y z
N MET A 1 -59.58 -11.55 -19.62
CA MET A 1 -58.41 -11.35 -18.72
C MET A 1 -57.14 -11.82 -19.44
N ALA A 2 -56.48 -11.00 -20.26
CA ALA A 2 -55.20 -11.41 -20.89
C ALA A 2 -54.39 -10.26 -21.54
N ILE A 3 -54.52 -9.00 -21.08
CA ILE A 3 -53.82 -7.86 -21.73
C ILE A 3 -52.86 -7.12 -20.76
N TRP A 4 -52.96 -7.37 -19.46
CA TRP A 4 -52.20 -6.63 -18.44
C TRP A 4 -50.88 -7.31 -18.00
N SER A 5 -50.56 -8.51 -18.50
CA SER A 5 -49.37 -9.26 -18.10
C SER A 5 -48.14 -9.01 -18.98
N ARG A 6 -48.31 -8.45 -20.18
CA ARG A 6 -47.21 -8.22 -21.14
C ARG A 6 -46.51 -6.88 -20.94
N THR A 7 -47.23 -5.85 -20.48
CA THR A 7 -46.67 -4.51 -20.25
C THR A 7 -45.79 -4.44 -19.01
N ALA A 8 -46.14 -5.17 -17.94
CA ALA A 8 -45.34 -5.25 -16.73
C ALA A 8 -43.99 -5.97 -16.95
N ALA A 9 -43.96 -7.00 -17.80
CA ALA A 9 -42.73 -7.75 -18.10
C ALA A 9 -41.73 -6.94 -18.94
N VAL A 10 -42.20 -6.10 -19.86
CA VAL A 10 -41.34 -5.21 -20.68
C VAL A 10 -40.78 -4.06 -19.84
N ALA A 11 -41.56 -3.50 -18.91
CA ALA A 11 -41.10 -2.47 -17.99
C ALA A 11 -40.03 -2.98 -17.02
N LEU A 12 -40.14 -4.23 -16.55
CA LEU A 12 -39.15 -4.84 -15.66
C LEU A 12 -37.85 -5.19 -16.40
N ALA A 13 -37.93 -5.62 -17.67
CA ALA A 13 -36.75 -5.88 -18.50
C ALA A 13 -35.99 -4.59 -18.86
N ALA A 14 -36.69 -3.47 -19.09
CA ALA A 14 -36.07 -2.17 -19.33
C ALA A 14 -35.38 -1.60 -18.06
N ALA A 15 -35.95 -1.84 -16.88
CA ALA A 15 -35.36 -1.44 -15.60
C ALA A 15 -34.12 -2.29 -15.23
N LEU A 16 -34.08 -3.57 -15.63
CA LEU A 16 -32.92 -4.45 -15.42
C LEU A 16 -31.76 -4.18 -16.39
N LEU A 17 -32.03 -3.65 -17.60
CA LEU A 17 -30.96 -3.19 -18.51
C LEU A 17 -30.39 -1.81 -18.16
N ALA A 18 -31.12 -0.96 -17.42
CA ALA A 18 -30.61 0.34 -16.99
C ALA A 18 -29.59 0.27 -15.84
N GLY A 19 -29.49 -0.87 -15.15
CA GLY A 19 -28.55 -1.11 -14.04
C GLY A 19 -27.16 -1.60 -14.46
N ALA A 20 -26.94 -1.87 -15.74
CA ALA A 20 -25.68 -2.38 -16.28
C ALA A 20 -24.93 -1.34 -17.13
N LEU A 21 -25.02 -0.06 -16.77
CA LEU A 21 -24.09 0.92 -17.29
C LEU A 21 -22.69 0.58 -16.76
N PRO A 22 -21.68 0.39 -17.62
CA PRO A 22 -20.31 0.26 -17.14
C PRO A 22 -19.98 1.50 -16.32
N ALA A 23 -19.51 1.29 -15.08
CA ALA A 23 -19.01 2.37 -14.26
C ALA A 23 -18.01 3.20 -15.08
N PRO A 24 -18.06 4.54 -15.03
CA PRO A 24 -17.12 5.37 -15.78
C PRO A 24 -15.70 4.95 -15.38
N ALA A 25 -14.85 4.75 -16.38
CA ALA A 25 -13.46 4.42 -16.18
C ALA A 25 -12.85 5.43 -15.19
N HIS A 26 -12.29 4.94 -14.09
CA HIS A 26 -11.61 5.78 -13.12
C HIS A 26 -10.35 6.36 -13.75
N ALA A 27 -10.45 7.59 -14.26
CA ALA A 27 -9.27 8.41 -14.53
C ALA A 27 -8.58 8.69 -13.19
N ALA A 28 -7.24 8.70 -13.17
CA ALA A 28 -6.51 9.26 -12.04
C ALA A 28 -6.89 10.74 -11.96
N GLY A 29 -7.72 11.10 -11.00
CA GLY A 29 -8.28 12.43 -10.86
C GLY A 29 -8.78 12.66 -9.45
N ASN A 30 -8.67 13.90 -8.99
CA ASN A 30 -9.10 14.33 -7.66
C ASN A 30 -10.46 15.06 -7.67
N GLY A 31 -11.21 14.92 -8.77
CA GLY A 31 -12.46 15.64 -9.01
C GLY A 31 -12.28 17.07 -9.54
N ARG A 32 -11.07 17.65 -9.50
CA ARG A 32 -10.75 18.98 -10.07
C ARG A 32 -9.98 18.89 -11.38
N TRP A 33 -9.02 17.97 -11.47
CA TRP A 33 -8.41 17.58 -12.73
C TRP A 33 -8.13 16.09 -12.78
N ALA A 34 -7.85 15.61 -13.99
CA ALA A 34 -7.38 14.27 -14.24
C ALA A 34 -6.10 14.31 -15.08
N VAL A 35 -5.23 13.33 -14.86
CA VAL A 35 -4.00 13.12 -15.63
C VAL A 35 -4.01 11.68 -16.13
N THR A 36 -4.01 11.50 -17.43
CA THR A 36 -4.09 10.18 -18.07
C THR A 36 -3.14 10.09 -19.25
N PRO A 37 -2.67 8.90 -19.63
CA PRO A 37 -2.06 8.71 -20.93
C PRO A 37 -2.94 9.24 -22.06
N THR A 38 -2.34 9.90 -23.06
CA THR A 38 -3.09 10.31 -24.26
C THR A 38 -3.61 9.05 -24.95
N PRO A 39 -4.93 8.96 -25.25
CA PRO A 39 -5.48 7.82 -25.96
C PRO A 39 -4.82 7.67 -27.35
N PRO A 40 -4.56 6.44 -27.81
CA PRO A 40 -4.08 6.23 -29.16
C PRO A 40 -5.13 6.66 -30.18
N ALA A 41 -4.68 6.94 -31.42
CA ALA A 41 -5.58 7.38 -32.50
C ALA A 41 -6.75 6.42 -32.75
N ASN A 42 -6.51 5.11 -32.58
CA ASN A 42 -7.53 4.07 -32.62
C ASN A 42 -7.62 3.41 -31.23
N PRO A 43 -8.44 3.95 -30.31
CA PRO A 43 -8.56 3.39 -28.96
C PRO A 43 -9.25 2.03 -29.03
N GLY A 44 -8.67 1.05 -28.33
CA GLY A 44 -9.34 -0.21 -28.04
C GLY A 44 -10.49 -0.02 -27.05
N PRO A 45 -11.23 -1.10 -26.72
CA PRO A 45 -12.37 -1.04 -25.80
C PRO A 45 -11.97 -0.66 -24.36
N ALA A 46 -10.71 -0.86 -23.98
CA ALA A 46 -10.18 -0.48 -22.68
C ALA A 46 -9.33 0.79 -22.78
N PRO A 47 -9.55 1.80 -21.92
CA PRO A 47 -8.73 3.00 -21.88
C PRO A 47 -7.31 2.67 -21.39
N ARG A 48 -6.32 3.36 -21.94
CA ARG A 48 -4.92 3.30 -21.49
C ARG A 48 -4.80 3.94 -20.11
N GLN A 49 -4.75 3.14 -19.05
CA GLN A 49 -4.73 3.64 -17.67
C GLN A 49 -3.33 4.09 -17.22
N TYR A 50 -2.30 3.39 -17.68
CA TYR A 50 -0.89 3.65 -17.34
C TYR A 50 -0.02 3.65 -18.60
N PHE A 51 1.18 4.23 -18.48
CA PHE A 51 2.22 4.07 -19.49
C PHE A 51 3.00 2.78 -19.19
N PHE A 52 2.83 1.75 -20.00
CA PHE A 52 3.74 0.61 -20.06
C PHE A 52 4.67 0.82 -21.25
N LEU A 53 5.95 1.05 -20.97
CA LEU A 53 6.95 1.42 -21.96
C LEU A 53 8.13 0.45 -21.85
N GLU A 54 8.81 0.21 -22.97
CA GLU A 54 10.06 -0.55 -23.01
C GLU A 54 11.10 0.21 -23.81
N SER A 55 12.34 0.21 -23.35
CA SER A 55 13.43 0.92 -24.02
C SER A 55 14.79 0.31 -23.70
N PRO A 56 15.70 0.20 -24.68
CA PRO A 56 17.10 -0.04 -24.39
C PRO A 56 17.73 1.15 -23.63
N PRO A 57 18.84 0.93 -22.89
CA PRO A 57 19.66 2.02 -22.38
C PRO A 57 20.13 2.97 -23.50
N GLY A 58 20.20 4.27 -23.20
CA GLY A 58 20.67 5.30 -24.13
C GLY A 58 19.63 5.76 -25.17
N GLN A 59 18.45 5.17 -25.19
CA GLN A 59 17.38 5.54 -26.12
C GLN A 59 16.40 6.55 -25.50
N THR A 60 15.65 7.23 -26.35
CA THR A 60 14.60 8.16 -25.93
C THR A 60 13.24 7.65 -26.35
N VAL A 61 12.32 7.59 -25.39
CA VAL A 61 10.91 7.30 -25.63
C VAL A 61 10.15 8.62 -25.71
N ILE A 62 9.23 8.74 -26.66
CA ILE A 62 8.38 9.93 -26.84
C ILE A 62 6.94 9.48 -26.67
N ASP A 63 6.18 10.18 -25.83
CA ASP A 63 4.77 9.91 -25.60
C ASP A 63 4.05 11.23 -25.23
N SER A 64 2.76 11.16 -24.93
CA SER A 64 1.94 12.31 -24.57
C SER A 64 1.05 12.00 -23.37
N VAL A 65 0.91 12.98 -22.48
CA VAL A 65 0.00 12.94 -21.35
C VAL A 65 -1.15 13.90 -21.57
N ARG A 66 -2.38 13.44 -21.29
CA ARG A 66 -3.57 14.27 -21.29
C ARG A 66 -3.84 14.80 -19.90
N VAL A 67 -4.00 16.11 -19.81
CA VAL A 67 -4.42 16.81 -18.58
C VAL A 67 -5.78 17.43 -18.82
N ALA A 68 -6.78 17.00 -18.05
CA ALA A 68 -8.16 17.46 -18.18
C ALA A 68 -8.56 18.31 -16.97
N ASN A 69 -8.99 19.55 -17.20
CA ASN A 69 -9.55 20.42 -16.17
C ASN A 69 -11.05 20.17 -16.05
N LEU A 70 -11.46 19.64 -14.90
CA LEU A 70 -12.85 19.29 -14.59
C LEU A 70 -13.60 20.45 -13.93
N THR A 71 -12.94 21.57 -13.63
CA THR A 71 -13.52 22.75 -13.00
C THR A 71 -14.09 23.74 -14.03
N ASP A 72 -14.88 24.70 -13.55
CA ASP A 72 -15.47 25.78 -14.34
C ASP A 72 -14.55 27.01 -14.48
N LYS A 73 -13.30 26.93 -13.98
CA LYS A 73 -12.31 28.01 -14.06
C LYS A 73 -11.03 27.52 -14.76
N PRO A 74 -10.30 28.39 -15.48
CA PRO A 74 -8.96 28.05 -15.95
C PRO A 74 -8.06 27.65 -14.77
N MET A 75 -7.17 26.69 -15.00
CA MET A 75 -6.27 26.19 -13.98
C MET A 75 -4.85 26.13 -14.54
N THR A 76 -3.90 26.61 -13.75
CA THR A 76 -2.47 26.51 -14.06
C THR A 76 -1.89 25.35 -13.27
N LEU A 77 -1.34 24.39 -14.00
CA LEU A 77 -0.73 23.18 -13.44
C LEU A 77 0.75 23.15 -13.77
N ARG A 78 1.55 22.82 -12.75
CA ARG A 78 2.97 22.51 -12.87
C ARG A 78 3.12 21.06 -13.25
N LEU A 79 3.82 20.78 -14.35
CA LEU A 79 4.08 19.45 -14.85
C LEU A 79 5.53 19.04 -14.62
N TYR A 80 5.74 17.82 -14.11
CA TYR A 80 7.07 17.27 -13.92
C TYR A 80 7.04 15.73 -13.92
N GLY A 81 8.19 15.11 -14.17
CA GLY A 81 8.36 13.67 -13.97
C GLY A 81 8.70 13.39 -12.51
N ALA A 82 8.17 12.29 -11.97
CA ALA A 82 8.43 11.85 -10.61
C ALA A 82 8.80 10.36 -10.54
N ASP A 83 9.72 10.03 -9.65
CA ASP A 83 10.00 8.65 -9.26
C ASP A 83 8.92 8.12 -8.32
N ALA A 84 8.61 6.83 -8.48
CA ALA A 84 7.73 6.14 -7.56
C ALA A 84 8.48 5.66 -6.32
N PHE A 85 7.76 5.56 -5.22
CA PHE A 85 8.22 4.94 -3.99
C PHE A 85 7.05 4.23 -3.31
N ASN A 86 7.36 3.30 -2.40
CA ASN A 86 6.36 2.79 -1.47
C ASN A 86 6.55 3.42 -0.10
N THR A 87 5.46 3.84 0.53
CA THR A 87 5.46 4.33 1.90
C THR A 87 5.89 3.22 2.84
N SER A 88 6.82 3.55 3.75
CA SER A 88 7.43 2.57 4.66
C SER A 88 6.46 2.00 5.71
N SER A 89 5.35 2.69 6.00
CA SER A 89 4.39 2.31 7.03
C SER A 89 3.31 1.32 6.60
N ASP A 90 3.00 1.25 5.31
CA ASP A 90 1.85 0.50 4.78
C ASP A 90 2.01 0.00 3.33
N GLY A 91 3.09 0.37 2.65
CA GLY A 91 3.40 -0.06 1.30
C GLY A 91 2.64 0.74 0.24
N GLY A 92 1.98 1.83 0.64
CA GLY A 92 1.23 2.69 -0.26
C GLY A 92 2.10 3.21 -1.40
N PHE A 93 1.58 3.17 -2.63
CA PHE A 93 2.26 3.70 -3.80
C PHE A 93 2.22 5.23 -3.77
N GLY A 94 3.39 5.87 -3.85
CA GLY A 94 3.55 7.32 -3.92
C GLY A 94 4.46 7.74 -5.07
N LEU A 95 4.38 9.02 -5.43
CA LEU A 95 5.30 9.68 -6.36
C LEU A 95 6.01 10.80 -5.63
N ARG A 96 7.32 10.92 -5.83
CA ARG A 96 8.12 11.95 -5.15
C ARG A 96 7.70 13.36 -5.60
N PRO A 97 7.65 14.34 -4.68
CA PRO A 97 7.43 15.73 -5.03
C PRO A 97 8.61 16.29 -5.86
N GLU A 98 8.37 17.35 -6.64
CA GLU A 98 9.39 17.99 -7.49
C GLU A 98 10.62 18.46 -6.68
N SER A 99 10.43 18.85 -5.41
CA SER A 99 11.49 19.29 -4.50
C SER A 99 12.44 18.18 -4.04
N GLU A 100 12.04 16.91 -4.17
CA GLU A 100 12.88 15.78 -3.83
C GLU A 100 13.77 15.36 -5.01
N ARG A 101 14.93 14.79 -4.68
CA ARG A 101 15.88 14.30 -5.68
C ARG A 101 15.27 13.14 -6.48
N GLN A 102 15.07 13.37 -7.77
CA GLN A 102 14.73 12.35 -8.75
C GLN A 102 15.99 11.65 -9.28
N GLN A 103 15.89 10.37 -9.63
CA GLN A 103 16.98 9.52 -10.12
C GLN A 103 16.58 8.64 -11.31
N GLY A 104 15.33 8.15 -11.32
CA GLY A 104 14.78 7.30 -12.37
C GLY A 104 13.89 8.09 -13.33
N ILE A 105 12.66 7.62 -13.53
CA ILE A 105 11.66 8.24 -14.41
C ILE A 105 11.56 9.75 -14.20
N GLY A 106 11.56 10.23 -12.96
CA GLY A 106 11.46 11.65 -12.69
C GLY A 106 12.63 12.46 -13.24
N ALA A 107 13.85 11.91 -13.16
CA ALA A 107 15.03 12.57 -13.70
C ALA A 107 15.14 12.45 -15.22
N TRP A 108 14.65 11.35 -15.79
CA TRP A 108 14.75 11.01 -17.21
C TRP A 108 13.66 11.69 -18.05
N THR A 109 12.56 12.08 -17.41
CA THR A 109 11.42 12.71 -18.08
C THR A 109 11.68 14.19 -18.34
N ARG A 110 11.32 14.65 -19.53
CA ARG A 110 11.26 16.07 -19.92
C ARG A 110 9.92 16.34 -20.56
N LEU A 111 9.23 17.38 -20.11
CA LEU A 111 7.99 17.85 -20.72
C LEU A 111 8.27 19.04 -21.64
N GLY A 112 7.46 19.21 -22.68
CA GLY A 112 7.57 20.37 -23.57
C GLY A 112 7.27 21.71 -22.87
N LEU A 113 6.50 21.68 -21.78
CA LEU A 113 6.12 22.85 -20.98
C LEU A 113 6.13 22.48 -19.50
N ALA A 114 6.75 23.31 -18.66
CA ALA A 114 6.75 23.13 -17.21
C ALA A 114 5.44 23.59 -16.56
N ASP A 115 4.82 24.64 -17.09
CA ASP A 115 3.54 25.16 -16.62
C ASP A 115 2.53 25.16 -17.76
N VAL A 116 1.33 24.65 -17.50
CA VAL A 116 0.26 24.52 -18.49
C VAL A 116 -1.01 25.13 -17.94
N VAL A 117 -1.57 26.06 -18.70
CA VAL A 117 -2.89 26.62 -18.44
C VAL A 117 -3.91 25.79 -19.20
N VAL A 118 -4.76 25.07 -18.45
CA VAL A 118 -5.86 24.29 -19.03
C VAL A 118 -7.16 25.07 -18.80
N PRO A 119 -7.84 25.53 -19.87
CA PRO A 119 -9.11 26.24 -19.74
C PRO A 119 -10.17 25.41 -19.02
N ALA A 120 -11.18 26.09 -18.47
CA ALA A 120 -12.33 25.47 -17.83
C ALA A 120 -12.96 24.39 -18.73
N LYS A 121 -13.24 23.20 -18.17
CA LYS A 121 -13.85 22.05 -18.88
C LYS A 121 -13.13 21.65 -20.18
N ARG A 122 -11.83 21.93 -20.30
CA ARG A 122 -11.00 21.54 -21.45
C ARG A 122 -9.90 20.58 -21.03
N GLN A 123 -9.26 20.00 -22.04
CA GLN A 123 -8.13 19.10 -21.89
C GLN A 123 -7.00 19.54 -22.82
N ALA A 124 -5.76 19.27 -22.43
CA ALA A 124 -4.58 19.49 -23.22
C ALA A 124 -3.74 18.21 -23.27
N ASP A 125 -3.22 17.88 -24.46
CA ASP A 125 -2.32 16.76 -24.67
C ASP A 125 -0.90 17.32 -24.73
N ILE A 126 -0.07 16.98 -23.75
CA ILE A 126 1.27 17.53 -23.57
C ILE A 126 2.29 16.46 -23.94
N PRO A 127 3.12 16.68 -24.96
CA PRO A 127 4.18 15.75 -25.29
C PRO A 127 5.27 15.77 -24.21
N PHE A 128 5.81 14.59 -23.92
CA PHE A 128 6.96 14.41 -23.07
C PHE A 128 7.92 13.38 -23.66
N THR A 129 9.17 13.44 -23.24
CA THR A 129 10.19 12.46 -23.57
C THR A 129 10.74 11.83 -22.30
N ILE A 130 11.15 10.57 -22.39
CA ILE A 130 11.94 9.88 -21.37
C ILE A 130 13.25 9.48 -22.01
N THR A 131 14.34 10.14 -21.64
CA THR A 131 15.69 9.80 -22.11
C THR A 131 16.32 8.84 -21.13
N VAL A 132 16.36 7.56 -21.49
CA VAL A 132 16.94 6.50 -20.67
C VAL A 132 18.47 6.64 -20.72
N PRO A 133 19.17 6.82 -19.59
CA PRO A 133 20.63 6.90 -19.58
C PRO A 133 21.29 5.66 -20.18
N ALA A 134 22.45 5.83 -20.81
CA ALA A 134 23.23 4.71 -21.37
C ALA A 134 23.70 3.71 -20.29
N ASN A 135 23.84 4.18 -19.05
CA ASN A 135 24.20 3.38 -17.88
C ASN A 135 22.99 2.99 -17.01
N ALA A 136 21.76 3.11 -17.53
CA ALA A 136 20.57 2.69 -16.81
C ALA A 136 20.62 1.19 -16.48
N THR A 137 20.30 0.83 -15.25
CA THR A 137 20.25 -0.57 -14.84
C THR A 137 19.07 -1.28 -15.51
N PRO A 138 19.24 -2.52 -15.99
CA PRO A 138 18.13 -3.33 -16.50
C PRO A 138 17.03 -3.53 -15.46
N GLY A 139 15.81 -3.74 -15.95
CA GLY A 139 14.63 -3.95 -15.11
C GLY A 139 13.62 -2.80 -15.20
N ASP A 140 12.67 -2.78 -14.27
CA ASP A 140 11.59 -1.81 -14.24
C ASP A 140 12.03 -0.54 -13.50
N HIS A 141 11.71 0.60 -14.10
CA HIS A 141 11.82 1.93 -13.50
C HIS A 141 10.42 2.49 -13.43
N VAL A 142 9.93 2.70 -12.21
CA VAL A 142 8.55 3.09 -11.95
C VAL A 142 8.49 4.54 -11.50
N GLY A 143 7.51 5.27 -12.03
CA GLY A 143 7.32 6.68 -11.73
C GLY A 143 6.01 7.19 -12.29
N GLY A 144 5.99 8.46 -12.68
CA GLY A 144 4.81 9.06 -13.28
C GLY A 144 5.08 10.45 -13.83
N VAL A 145 4.13 10.90 -14.65
CA VAL A 145 4.02 12.30 -15.05
C VAL A 145 2.98 12.96 -14.16
N VAL A 146 3.41 13.94 -13.38
CA VAL A 146 2.61 14.61 -12.35
C VAL A 146 2.13 15.95 -12.87
N ALA A 147 0.88 16.29 -12.57
CA ALA A 147 0.33 17.64 -12.64
C ALA A 147 -0.05 18.10 -11.24
N ALA A 148 0.68 19.07 -10.72
CA ALA A 148 0.48 19.68 -9.42
C ALA A 148 -0.06 21.10 -9.54
N GLU A 149 -0.75 21.59 -8.52
CA GLU A 149 -1.09 23.01 -8.43
C GLU A 149 0.19 23.85 -8.38
N ALA A 150 0.25 24.91 -9.19
CA ALA A 150 1.42 25.80 -9.25
C ALA A 150 1.64 26.61 -7.96
N ALA A 151 0.60 26.79 -7.14
CA ALA A 151 0.68 27.42 -5.83
C ALA A 151 -0.10 26.58 -4.80
N PRO A 152 0.43 26.39 -3.59
CA PRO A 152 -0.29 25.72 -2.52
C PRO A 152 -1.61 26.44 -2.25
N SER A 153 -2.72 25.71 -2.18
CA SER A 153 -3.93 26.26 -1.60
C SER A 153 -3.72 26.34 -0.08
N GLY A 154 -3.55 27.54 0.46
CA GLY A 154 -3.50 27.74 1.90
C GLY A 154 -4.88 27.46 2.49
N GLN A 155 -5.00 26.41 3.30
CA GLN A 155 -6.17 26.20 4.14
C GLN A 155 -5.78 26.59 5.57
N LEU A 156 -6.48 27.59 6.11
CA LEU A 156 -6.34 27.96 7.52
C LEU A 156 -7.03 26.86 8.33
N ASP A 157 -6.27 26.10 9.12
CA ASP A 157 -6.88 25.26 10.13
C ASP A 157 -7.54 26.15 11.20
N SER A 158 -8.60 25.66 11.84
CA SER A 158 -9.38 26.36 12.87
C SER A 158 -8.58 26.85 14.09
N GLY A 159 -7.26 26.61 14.13
CA GLY A 159 -6.30 27.10 15.13
C GLY A 159 -5.32 28.17 14.62
N GLY A 160 -5.49 28.72 13.42
CA GLY A 160 -4.65 29.80 12.88
C GLY A 160 -3.33 29.35 12.26
N LEU A 161 -3.09 28.03 12.14
CA LEU A 161 -1.96 27.49 11.38
C LEU A 161 -2.37 27.36 9.91
N ALA A 162 -1.70 28.09 9.02
CA ALA A 162 -1.89 27.91 7.59
C ALA A 162 -1.09 26.69 7.13
N VAL A 163 -1.77 25.58 6.83
CA VAL A 163 -1.15 24.41 6.19
C VAL A 163 -1.35 24.58 4.69
N GLY A 164 -0.25 24.79 3.96
CA GLY A 164 -0.29 24.80 2.50
C GLY A 164 -0.44 23.38 1.98
N VAL A 165 -1.60 23.05 1.41
CA VAL A 165 -1.83 21.77 0.75
C VAL A 165 -1.61 21.97 -0.75
N THR A 166 -0.62 21.27 -1.30
CA THR A 166 -0.40 21.18 -2.75
C THR A 166 -1.02 19.88 -3.23
N HIS A 167 -2.09 19.99 -4.01
CA HIS A 167 -2.71 18.82 -4.62
C HIS A 167 -1.97 18.43 -5.90
N ALA A 168 -1.76 17.13 -6.09
CA ALA A 168 -1.11 16.57 -7.27
C ALA A 168 -1.88 15.34 -7.76
N VAL A 169 -2.00 15.20 -9.08
CA VAL A 169 -2.55 14.03 -9.75
C VAL A 169 -1.52 13.58 -10.78
N ALA A 170 -1.39 12.27 -11.00
CA ALA A 170 -0.37 11.76 -11.88
C ALA A 170 -0.85 10.55 -12.69
N ALA A 171 -0.30 10.42 -13.89
CA ALA A 171 -0.36 9.20 -14.69
C ALA A 171 0.90 8.36 -14.42
N ARG A 172 0.71 7.12 -13.97
CA ARG A 172 1.83 6.22 -13.65
C ARG A 172 2.56 5.77 -14.91
N VAL A 173 3.87 5.66 -14.80
CA VAL A 173 4.79 5.17 -15.82
C VAL A 173 5.53 3.95 -15.28
N TYR A 174 5.43 2.85 -16.01
CA TYR A 174 6.20 1.63 -15.83
C TYR A 174 7.08 1.48 -17.07
N LEU A 175 8.36 1.83 -16.96
CA LEU A 175 9.32 1.70 -18.06
C LEU A 175 10.27 0.53 -17.78
N ARG A 176 10.31 -0.43 -18.68
CA ARG A 176 11.26 -1.54 -18.63
C ARG A 176 12.50 -1.22 -19.46
N VAL A 177 13.64 -1.14 -18.79
CA VAL A 177 14.95 -1.06 -19.43
C VAL A 177 15.40 -2.46 -19.83
N SER A 178 15.70 -2.64 -21.12
CA SER A 178 16.08 -3.94 -21.67
C SER A 178 17.32 -4.54 -20.98
N GLY A 179 17.27 -5.84 -20.71
CA GLY A 179 18.35 -6.61 -20.10
C GLY A 179 17.81 -7.68 -19.13
N PRO A 180 18.68 -8.30 -18.31
CA PRO A 180 18.26 -9.35 -17.38
C PRO A 180 17.24 -8.84 -16.36
N THR A 181 16.14 -9.56 -16.23
CA THR A 181 15.12 -9.32 -15.20
C THR A 181 15.23 -10.36 -14.10
N VAL A 182 15.21 -9.90 -12.86
CA VAL A 182 15.38 -10.69 -11.65
C VAL A 182 14.27 -10.24 -10.69
N PRO A 183 13.13 -10.94 -10.65
CA PRO A 183 12.12 -10.69 -9.62
C PRO A 183 12.64 -11.23 -8.28
N GLY A 184 12.35 -10.54 -7.17
CA GLY A 184 12.86 -10.91 -5.86
C GLY A 184 12.02 -10.35 -4.73
N LEU A 185 11.69 -11.18 -3.75
CA LEU A 185 10.94 -10.80 -2.55
C LEU A 185 11.64 -11.31 -1.31
N ALA A 186 11.59 -10.51 -0.24
CA ALA A 186 12.04 -10.90 1.08
C ALA A 186 10.99 -10.50 2.12
N VAL A 187 10.76 -11.39 3.09
CA VAL A 187 9.97 -11.11 4.29
C VAL A 187 10.91 -11.20 5.48
N THR A 188 11.14 -10.08 6.15
CA THR A 188 12.10 -9.95 7.26
C THR A 188 11.42 -9.33 8.48
N GLU A 189 12.13 -9.32 9.61
CA GLU A 189 11.68 -8.68 10.87
C GLU A 189 10.26 -9.09 11.33
N LEU A 190 9.91 -10.36 11.15
CA LEU A 190 8.61 -10.90 11.51
C LEU A 190 8.47 -11.00 13.04
N THR A 191 7.63 -10.14 13.61
CA THR A 191 7.30 -10.13 15.04
C THR A 191 5.80 -10.28 15.23
N ALA A 192 5.41 -11.09 16.22
CA ALA A 192 4.03 -11.30 16.59
C ALA A 192 3.84 -11.00 18.08
N ASP A 193 2.73 -10.35 18.41
CA ASP A 193 2.23 -10.23 19.78
C ASP A 193 0.78 -10.73 19.86
N ARG A 194 0.09 -10.43 20.96
CA ARG A 194 -1.29 -10.88 21.17
C ARG A 194 -2.29 -10.32 20.14
N ALA A 195 -2.07 -9.10 19.66
CA ALA A 195 -3.03 -8.33 18.89
C ALA A 195 -2.59 -8.08 17.45
N GLN A 196 -1.29 -8.13 17.16
CA GLN A 196 -0.74 -7.76 15.86
C GLN A 196 0.44 -8.63 15.47
N LEU A 197 0.54 -8.83 14.16
CA LEU A 197 1.72 -9.27 13.45
C LEU A 197 2.32 -8.07 12.75
N ALA A 198 3.64 -7.90 12.82
CA ALA A 198 4.38 -6.92 12.03
C ALA A 198 5.52 -7.61 11.29
N TYR A 199 5.76 -7.20 10.05
CA TYR A 199 6.86 -7.72 9.24
C TYR A 199 7.23 -6.73 8.15
N ASP A 200 8.46 -6.85 7.68
CA ASP A 200 8.96 -6.06 6.58
C ASP A 200 8.91 -6.88 5.30
N LEU A 201 8.29 -6.30 4.27
CA LEU A 201 8.25 -6.82 2.92
C LEU A 201 9.15 -5.96 2.04
N ALA A 202 10.10 -6.60 1.35
CA ALA A 202 11.03 -5.92 0.47
C ALA A 202 11.05 -6.54 -0.93
N ASN A 203 11.09 -5.68 -1.95
CA ASN A 203 11.41 -6.07 -3.32
C ASN A 203 12.92 -6.03 -3.49
N THR A 204 13.55 -7.20 -3.49
CA THR A 204 14.99 -7.36 -3.64
C THR A 204 15.42 -7.52 -5.11
N GLY A 205 14.45 -7.57 -6.02
CA GLY A 205 14.67 -7.69 -7.45
C GLY A 205 14.76 -6.33 -8.17
N ASN A 206 14.83 -6.40 -9.49
CA ASN A 206 14.82 -5.24 -10.38
C ASN A 206 13.53 -5.10 -11.18
N THR A 207 12.45 -5.82 -10.84
CA THR A 207 11.14 -5.71 -11.50
C THR A 207 10.08 -5.30 -10.48
N HIS A 208 9.08 -4.52 -10.89
CA HIS A 208 7.97 -4.20 -10.01
C HIS A 208 7.13 -5.46 -9.76
N LEU A 209 6.57 -5.59 -8.56
CA LEU A 209 5.83 -6.80 -8.17
C LEU A 209 4.50 -6.41 -7.55
N LEU A 210 3.47 -7.20 -7.87
CA LEU A 210 2.14 -7.15 -7.26
C LEU A 210 2.02 -8.34 -6.29
N PRO A 211 2.54 -8.23 -5.06
CA PRO A 211 2.55 -9.37 -4.14
C PRO A 211 1.14 -9.69 -3.63
N ASP A 212 0.85 -10.99 -3.57
CA ASP A 212 -0.26 -11.56 -2.81
C ASP A 212 0.26 -12.10 -1.47
N VAL A 213 -0.39 -11.69 -0.38
CA VAL A 213 0.06 -11.95 0.99
C VAL A 213 -0.94 -12.87 1.67
N ALA A 214 -0.49 -14.08 1.99
CA ALA A 214 -1.24 -15.02 2.82
C ALA A 214 -0.62 -15.10 4.23
N VAL A 215 -1.41 -14.74 5.23
CA VAL A 215 -1.03 -14.85 6.65
C VAL A 215 -1.82 -16.00 7.28
N THR A 216 -1.09 -16.94 7.86
CA THR A 216 -1.67 -18.06 8.61
C THR A 216 -1.18 -18.00 10.05
N ALA A 217 -2.09 -18.17 11.01
CA ALA A 217 -1.77 -18.14 12.43
C ALA A 217 -2.50 -19.28 13.15
N SER A 218 -1.80 -19.93 14.08
CA SER A 218 -2.34 -21.00 14.92
C SER A 218 -1.81 -20.84 16.33
N GLY A 219 -2.68 -20.98 17.32
CA GLY A 219 -2.28 -20.95 18.73
C GLY A 219 -2.03 -22.36 19.29
N LEU A 220 -1.84 -22.43 20.60
CA LEU A 220 -1.59 -23.69 21.32
C LEU A 220 -2.71 -24.70 21.03
N PHE A 221 -2.32 -25.98 20.88
CA PHE A 221 -3.22 -27.09 20.50
C PHE A 221 -3.88 -26.92 19.11
N GLY A 222 -3.36 -26.02 18.26
CA GLY A 222 -3.87 -25.82 16.90
C GLY A 222 -5.19 -25.07 16.85
N HIS A 223 -5.58 -24.35 17.92
CA HIS A 223 -6.77 -23.52 17.84
C HIS A 223 -6.57 -22.39 16.82
N ARG A 224 -7.68 -21.99 16.21
CA ARG A 224 -7.67 -21.05 15.09
C ARG A 224 -7.43 -19.63 15.57
N VAL A 225 -6.39 -18.99 15.01
CA VAL A 225 -6.15 -17.54 15.11
C VAL A 225 -6.41 -16.94 13.74
N THR A 226 -7.25 -15.91 13.67
CA THR A 226 -7.54 -15.21 12.42
C THR A 226 -6.60 -14.03 12.27
N ALA A 227 -5.97 -13.91 11.10
CA ALA A 227 -5.18 -12.75 10.72
C ALA A 227 -5.93 -11.95 9.66
N ALA A 228 -6.23 -10.68 9.94
CA ALA A 228 -6.70 -9.74 8.94
C ALA A 228 -5.46 -9.10 8.28
N GLY A 229 -5.12 -9.57 7.07
CA GLY A 229 -4.00 -9.03 6.29
C GLY A 229 -4.25 -7.59 5.82
N PRO A 230 -3.22 -6.93 5.25
CA PRO A 230 -3.40 -5.61 4.64
C PRO A 230 -4.43 -5.71 3.52
N GLY A 231 -5.53 -4.96 3.63
CA GLY A 231 -6.67 -5.04 2.71
C GLY A 231 -6.45 -4.40 1.33
N SER A 232 -5.26 -3.86 1.07
CA SER A 232 -4.92 -3.14 -0.17
C SER A 232 -4.04 -3.99 -1.08
N ARG A 233 -4.34 -3.94 -2.38
CA ARG A 233 -3.44 -4.47 -3.42
C ARG A 233 -2.18 -3.61 -3.45
N LEU A 234 -1.04 -4.24 -3.16
CA LEU A 234 0.27 -3.59 -3.15
C LEU A 234 0.89 -3.62 -4.56
N ASP A 235 1.64 -2.57 -4.89
CA ASP A 235 2.48 -2.48 -6.08
C ASP A 235 3.87 -2.04 -5.61
N LEU A 236 4.76 -3.00 -5.44
CA LEU A 236 6.04 -2.82 -4.79
C LEU A 236 7.12 -2.52 -5.82
N VAL A 237 7.61 -1.28 -5.84
CA VAL A 237 8.64 -0.85 -6.77
C VAL A 237 9.99 -1.52 -6.46
N PRO A 238 10.88 -1.69 -7.46
CA PRO A 238 12.21 -2.27 -7.22
C PRO A 238 12.98 -1.58 -6.10
N GLY A 239 13.58 -2.38 -5.20
CA GLY A 239 14.33 -1.90 -4.04
C GLY A 239 13.49 -1.34 -2.89
N ALA A 240 12.17 -1.24 -3.02
CA ALA A 240 11.33 -0.75 -1.94
C ALA A 240 11.22 -1.74 -0.78
N ARG A 241 11.16 -1.19 0.44
CA ARG A 241 10.90 -1.92 1.69
C ARG A 241 9.76 -1.25 2.43
N THR A 242 8.81 -2.03 2.90
CA THR A 242 7.67 -1.54 3.65
C THR A 242 7.32 -2.45 4.81
N ARG A 243 6.86 -1.85 5.91
CA ARG A 243 6.45 -2.56 7.12
C ARG A 243 4.95 -2.74 7.09
N LEU A 244 4.52 -3.99 7.00
CA LEU A 244 3.11 -4.37 6.99
C LEU A 244 2.69 -4.87 8.36
N ARG A 245 1.40 -4.68 8.65
CA ARG A 245 0.78 -5.15 9.89
C ARG A 245 -0.48 -5.95 9.57
N ALA A 246 -0.72 -6.98 10.35
CA ALA A 246 -1.96 -7.75 10.33
C ALA A 246 -2.52 -7.86 11.74
N ALA A 247 -3.81 -7.60 11.90
CA ALA A 247 -4.47 -7.76 13.20
C ALA A 247 -4.70 -9.25 13.47
N LEU A 248 -4.32 -9.71 14.66
CA LEU A 248 -4.55 -11.06 15.15
C LEU A 248 -5.76 -11.08 16.07
N ALA A 249 -6.70 -11.99 15.81
CA ALA A 249 -7.87 -12.20 16.63
C ALA A 249 -8.02 -13.68 17.00
N GLY A 250 -8.55 -13.94 18.19
CA GLY A 250 -8.69 -15.29 18.75
C GLY A 250 -7.54 -15.75 19.64
N VAL A 251 -6.51 -14.92 19.85
CA VAL A 251 -5.36 -15.25 20.70
C VAL A 251 -5.74 -15.28 22.18
N TRP A 252 -5.43 -16.39 22.87
CA TRP A 252 -5.72 -16.57 24.29
C TRP A 252 -4.83 -15.71 25.20
N PRO A 253 -5.24 -15.47 26.47
CA PRO A 253 -4.43 -14.72 27.42
C PRO A 253 -3.06 -15.34 27.73
N VAL A 254 -2.97 -16.66 27.73
CA VAL A 254 -1.72 -17.41 27.81
C VAL A 254 -1.69 -18.34 26.60
N ASP A 255 -0.74 -18.14 25.69
CA ASP A 255 -0.76 -18.82 24.39
C ASP A 255 0.65 -18.96 23.79
N ILE A 256 0.76 -19.88 22.84
CA ILE A 256 1.91 -20.03 21.95
C ILE A 256 1.39 -19.86 20.53
N VAL A 257 1.61 -18.70 19.94
CA VAL A 257 1.10 -18.37 18.60
C VAL A 257 2.20 -18.55 17.58
N THR A 258 2.02 -19.47 16.65
CA THR A 258 2.87 -19.62 15.47
C THR A 258 2.20 -18.94 14.29
N THR A 259 2.91 -17.99 13.68
CA THR A 259 2.42 -17.21 12.55
C THR A 259 3.37 -17.36 11.37
N THR A 260 2.82 -17.74 10.22
CA THR A 260 3.54 -17.88 8.96
C THR A 260 2.99 -16.90 7.94
N VAL A 261 3.88 -16.08 7.38
CA VAL A 261 3.60 -15.17 6.28
C VAL A 261 4.16 -15.78 5.01
N THR A 262 3.30 -16.04 4.03
CA THR A 262 3.68 -16.43 2.67
C THR A 262 3.35 -15.30 1.73
N VAL A 263 4.34 -14.85 0.96
CA VAL A 263 4.14 -13.82 -0.06
C VAL A 263 4.53 -14.40 -1.40
N THR A 264 3.64 -14.25 -2.39
CA THR A 264 3.85 -14.71 -3.76
C THR A 264 3.65 -13.56 -4.73
N ALA A 265 4.42 -13.52 -5.81
CA ALA A 265 4.21 -12.57 -6.90
C ALA A 265 4.39 -13.24 -8.26
N GLU A 266 4.06 -12.50 -9.32
CA GLU A 266 4.33 -12.91 -10.70
C GLU A 266 5.81 -13.22 -10.91
N GLY A 267 6.11 -14.05 -11.91
CA GLY A 267 7.46 -14.58 -12.13
C GLY A 267 7.85 -15.73 -11.18
N GLY A 268 6.89 -16.30 -10.45
CA GLY A 268 7.09 -17.49 -9.61
C GLY A 268 7.85 -17.23 -8.32
N VAL A 269 8.01 -15.96 -7.92
CA VAL A 269 8.74 -15.59 -6.71
C VAL A 269 7.87 -15.82 -5.49
N ARG A 270 8.46 -16.47 -4.49
CA ARG A 270 7.83 -16.76 -3.21
C ARG A 270 8.80 -16.47 -2.07
N ALA A 271 8.32 -15.74 -1.07
CA ALA A 271 8.99 -15.56 0.20
C ALA A 271 8.11 -16.15 1.32
N THR A 272 8.72 -16.81 2.30
CA THR A 272 7.99 -17.36 3.44
C THR A 272 8.80 -17.14 4.70
N SER A 273 8.15 -16.63 5.74
CA SER A 273 8.76 -16.40 7.05
C SER A 273 7.78 -16.84 8.14
N SER A 274 8.32 -17.43 9.21
CA SER A 274 7.53 -17.95 10.33
C SER A 274 8.14 -17.49 11.64
N THR A 275 7.28 -17.12 12.59
CA THR A 275 7.67 -16.75 13.95
C THR A 275 6.76 -17.42 14.97
N THR A 276 7.27 -17.64 16.18
CA THR A 276 6.48 -18.16 17.29
C THR A 276 6.60 -17.21 18.48
N ALA A 277 5.47 -16.76 19.00
CA ALA A 277 5.39 -15.81 20.10
C ALA A 277 4.73 -16.44 21.32
N LEU A 278 5.33 -16.21 22.49
CA LEU A 278 4.79 -16.59 23.79
C LEU A 278 3.96 -15.42 24.34
N VAL A 279 2.65 -15.61 24.45
CA VAL A 279 1.71 -14.58 24.91
C VAL A 279 1.37 -14.82 26.38
N GLY A 280 1.47 -13.78 27.21
CA GLY A 280 1.01 -13.78 28.61
C GLY A 280 1.72 -14.73 29.58
N VAL A 281 2.85 -15.32 29.20
CA VAL A 281 3.62 -16.24 30.06
C VAL A 281 4.18 -15.53 31.29
N TRP A 282 4.75 -14.34 31.12
CA TRP A 282 5.35 -13.57 32.23
C TRP A 282 4.36 -13.16 33.33
N PRO A 283 3.19 -12.57 33.03
CA PRO A 283 2.21 -12.28 34.08
C PRO A 283 1.71 -13.57 34.75
N ALA A 284 1.54 -14.68 34.01
CA ALA A 284 1.19 -15.97 34.61
C ALA A 284 2.26 -16.48 35.59
N LEU A 285 3.55 -16.37 35.23
CA LEU A 285 4.67 -16.72 36.11
C LEU A 285 4.78 -15.79 37.32
N ALA A 286 4.52 -14.49 37.16
CA ALA A 286 4.52 -13.53 38.27
C ALA A 286 3.41 -13.84 39.29
N VAL A 287 2.20 -14.16 38.82
CA VAL A 287 1.10 -14.61 39.68
C VAL A 287 1.45 -15.92 40.38
N LEU A 288 2.03 -16.89 39.67
CA LEU A 288 2.47 -18.14 40.27
C LEU A 288 3.54 -17.93 41.36
N ALA A 289 4.54 -17.08 41.09
CA ALA A 289 5.58 -16.74 42.07
C ALA A 289 5.00 -16.07 43.32
N LEU A 290 4.02 -15.16 43.15
CA LEU A 290 3.32 -14.53 44.26
C LEU A 290 2.54 -15.56 45.10
N LEU A 291 1.81 -16.48 44.46
CA LEU A 291 1.08 -17.54 45.15
C LEU A 291 2.01 -18.46 45.95
N LEU A 292 3.16 -18.84 45.38
CA LEU A 292 4.18 -19.64 46.06
C LEU A 292 4.80 -18.90 47.25
N ALA A 293 5.07 -17.60 47.11
CA ALA A 293 5.59 -16.77 48.20
C ALA A 293 4.57 -16.69 49.36
N VAL A 294 3.29 -16.46 49.05
CA VAL A 294 2.21 -16.44 50.05
C VAL A 294 2.10 -17.80 50.76
N ALA A 295 2.10 -18.90 50.00
CA ALA A 295 2.06 -20.25 50.56
C ALA A 295 3.26 -20.52 51.49
N ALA A 296 4.47 -20.13 51.09
CA ALA A 296 5.68 -20.26 51.92
C ALA A 296 5.58 -19.45 53.22
N VAL A 297 5.05 -18.22 53.18
CA VAL A 297 4.83 -17.39 54.37
C VAL A 297 3.81 -18.02 55.30
N LEU A 298 2.68 -18.53 54.78
CA LEU A 298 1.66 -19.21 55.56
C LEU A 298 2.19 -20.49 56.22
N LEU A 299 2.97 -21.29 55.50
CA LEU A 299 3.63 -22.48 56.03
C LEU A 299 4.65 -22.13 57.12
N ARG A 300 5.45 -21.07 56.94
CA ARG A 300 6.37 -20.57 57.97
C ARG A 300 5.63 -20.08 59.22
N ARG A 301 4.53 -19.33 59.06
CA ARG A 301 3.69 -18.89 60.19
C ARG A 301 3.09 -20.07 60.95
N ARG A 302 2.55 -21.08 60.24
CA ARG A 302 2.03 -22.31 60.84
C ARG A 302 3.10 -23.10 61.60
N ARG A 303 4.32 -23.20 61.06
CA ARG A 303 5.44 -23.87 61.74
C ARG A 303 5.89 -23.12 63.01
N ARG A 304 5.96 -21.78 62.97
CA ARG A 304 6.31 -20.96 64.15
C ARG A 304 5.26 -21.04 65.26
N ALA A 305 3.98 -21.08 64.92
CA ALA A 305 2.90 -21.23 65.89
C ALA A 305 2.86 -22.61 66.58
N ARG A 306 3.55 -23.61 66.03
CA ARG A 306 3.65 -24.97 66.59
C ARG A 306 4.92 -25.22 67.41
N MET A 307 5.78 -24.22 67.61
CA MET A 307 6.88 -24.35 68.57
C MET A 307 6.29 -24.29 69.99
N PRO A 308 6.44 -25.35 70.82
CA PRO A 308 5.99 -25.32 72.20
C PRO A 308 6.70 -24.18 72.93
N ARG A 309 5.94 -23.32 73.63
CA ARG A 309 6.54 -22.37 74.58
C ARG A 309 7.38 -23.18 75.57
N PRO A 310 8.65 -22.81 75.85
CA PRO A 310 9.40 -23.46 76.91
C PRO A 310 8.58 -23.33 78.19
N ARG A 311 8.24 -24.47 78.81
CA ARG A 311 7.71 -24.47 80.17
C ARG A 311 8.78 -23.84 81.05
N GLY A 312 8.53 -22.63 81.54
CA GLY A 312 9.33 -22.06 82.61
C GLY A 312 9.31 -23.00 83.79
N LEU A 313 10.50 -23.40 84.24
CA LEU A 313 10.71 -23.98 85.56
C LEU A 313 10.40 -22.91 86.61
N ALA A 314 9.72 -23.36 87.67
CA ALA A 314 9.48 -22.62 88.91
C ALA A 314 10.79 -22.26 89.61
#